data_AF-A0AAU1ZHX2-F1
#
_entry.id   AF-A0AAU1ZHX2-F1
#
_cell.length_a   1.000
_cell.length_b   1.000
_cell.length_c   1.000
_cell.angle_alpha   90.00
_cell.angle_beta   90.00
_cell.angle_gamma   90.00
#
_symmetry.space_group_name_H-M   'P 1'
#
loop_
_entity.id
_entity.type
_entity.pdbx_description
1 polymer ?
#
loop_
_entity_poly.entity_id
_entity_poly.type
_entity_poly.pdbx_seq_one_letter_code
_entity_poly.pdbx_strand_id
1 'polypeptide(L)'
;MTVTRPARLTGAALCAALALMAAVWILKDLAVVGSPTDLAWSWTGDHLFLARGRTATSFLDPLLLVVSVVTAVAALRSRHAASALVATGAVTLALRLPGLWAPGSGVLITSLLELVLAAGLVATAAAGRRPADRPSEQLPSRPRTGPAVAAGVLLAAGALAVVLWEAYWAVELPPETTVDRFVGGRSVFTLPLAPPPGWLSVILVALYGTAAGSAFARARHGRSFGLLAGAFLAADGLIESARVVRFSLIPHIAEISTAEQMHVLTAVFGLFGGIAVLALLAGRGVPVAAPVPYAPYGPYGSYGPPPSPPSPPPPGW
;
A
#
# COMPACT_ATOMS: atom_id res chain seq x y z
N MET A 1 -13.27 14.78 -1.14
CA MET A 1 -12.34 15.84 -0.74
C MET A 1 -11.39 16.07 -1.90
N THR A 2 -11.17 17.34 -2.25
CA THR A 2 -10.17 17.73 -3.27
C THR A 2 -9.00 18.41 -2.58
N VAL A 3 -7.83 18.30 -3.21
CA VAL A 3 -6.59 18.93 -2.73
C VAL A 3 -6.31 20.17 -3.56
N THR A 4 -5.95 21.27 -2.90
CA THR A 4 -5.55 22.50 -3.58
C THR A 4 -4.33 22.28 -4.48
N ARG A 5 -4.21 23.04 -5.57
CA ARG A 5 -3.04 22.98 -6.47
C ARG A 5 -1.70 23.10 -5.73
N PRO A 6 -1.49 24.06 -4.80
CA PRO A 6 -0.23 24.14 -4.04
C PRO A 6 0.02 22.88 -3.20
N ALA A 7 -0.99 22.38 -2.47
CA ALA A 7 -0.81 21.17 -1.66
C ALA A 7 -0.51 19.92 -2.50
N ARG A 8 -1.04 19.83 -3.73
CA ARG A 8 -0.69 18.75 -4.67
C ARG A 8 0.77 18.83 -5.15
N LEU A 9 1.26 20.03 -5.44
CA LEU A 9 2.66 20.23 -5.83
C LEU A 9 3.61 19.93 -4.68
N THR A 10 3.30 20.42 -3.47
CA THR A 10 4.08 20.12 -2.26
C THR A 10 4.06 18.61 -1.97
N GLY A 11 2.89 17.96 -2.01
CA GLY A 11 2.79 16.52 -1.83
C GLY A 11 3.60 15.73 -2.85
N ALA A 12 3.57 16.14 -4.13
CA ALA A 12 4.39 15.52 -5.17
C ALA A 12 5.90 15.71 -4.93
N ALA A 13 6.32 16.91 -4.50
CA ALA A 13 7.72 17.19 -4.17
C ALA A 13 8.21 16.36 -2.98
N LEU A 14 7.39 16.22 -1.92
CA LEU A 14 7.71 15.38 -0.77
C LEU A 14 7.82 13.89 -1.16
N CYS A 15 6.91 13.40 -2.00
CA CYS A 15 7.01 12.04 -2.55
C CYS A 15 8.26 11.86 -3.42
N ALA A 16 8.63 12.85 -4.24
CA ALA A 16 9.85 12.80 -5.03
C ALA A 16 11.11 12.77 -4.14
N ALA A 17 11.12 13.52 -3.05
CA ALA A 17 12.21 13.48 -2.07
C ALA A 17 12.34 12.09 -1.40
N LEU A 18 11.23 11.47 -0.99
CA LEU A 18 11.23 10.10 -0.47
C LEU A 18 11.74 9.09 -1.50
N ALA A 19 11.29 9.19 -2.75
CA ALA A 19 11.76 8.33 -3.83
C ALA A 19 13.26 8.48 -4.08
N LEU A 20 13.77 9.72 -4.04
CA LEU A 20 15.19 10.01 -4.20
C LEU A 20 16.02 9.44 -3.05
N MET A 21 15.56 9.58 -1.80
CA MET A 21 16.23 8.98 -0.63
C MET A 21 16.36 7.46 -0.77
N ALA A 22 15.26 6.78 -1.14
CA ALA A 22 15.29 5.34 -1.39
C ALA A 22 16.25 4.99 -2.55
N ALA A 23 16.24 5.76 -3.63
CA ALA A 23 17.11 5.55 -4.78
C ALA A 23 18.60 5.71 -4.41
N VAL A 24 18.97 6.70 -3.60
CA VAL A 24 20.36 6.89 -3.16
C VAL A 24 20.87 5.68 -2.38
N TRP A 25 20.07 5.13 -1.46
CA TRP A 25 20.47 3.95 -0.69
C TRP A 25 20.55 2.68 -1.54
N ILE A 26 19.60 2.49 -2.48
CA ILE A 26 19.65 1.38 -3.43
C ILE A 26 20.89 1.48 -4.32
N LEU A 27 21.23 2.68 -4.82
CA LEU A 27 22.42 2.91 -5.63
C LEU A 27 23.72 2.72 -4.84
N LYS A 28 23.73 3.10 -3.57
CA LYS A 28 24.86 2.85 -2.66
C LYS A 28 25.09 1.35 -2.46
N ASP A 29 24.02 0.60 -2.19
CA ASP A 29 24.12 -0.86 -2.06
C ASP A 29 24.53 -1.52 -3.38
N LEU A 30 24.01 -1.04 -4.51
CA LEU A 30 24.41 -1.50 -5.84
C LEU A 30 25.88 -1.23 -6.12
N ALA A 31 26.42 -0.09 -5.71
CA ALA A 31 27.84 0.24 -5.87
C ALA A 31 28.74 -0.65 -5.00
N VAL A 32 28.26 -1.10 -3.84
CA VAL A 32 28.99 -2.02 -2.95
C VAL A 32 28.92 -3.47 -3.44
N VAL A 33 27.76 -3.90 -3.93
CA VAL A 33 27.53 -5.28 -4.40
C VAL A 33 28.08 -5.49 -5.82
N GLY A 34 28.01 -4.47 -6.68
CA GLY A 34 28.51 -4.48 -8.06
C GLY A 34 27.62 -5.19 -9.09
N SER A 35 26.51 -5.81 -8.66
CA SER A 35 25.60 -6.58 -9.51
C SER A 35 24.13 -6.35 -9.10
N PRO A 36 23.24 -5.93 -10.03
CA PRO A 36 21.83 -5.71 -9.71
C PRO A 36 21.11 -7.02 -9.40
N THR A 37 21.52 -8.12 -10.01
CA THR A 37 20.96 -9.46 -9.75
C THR A 37 21.29 -9.91 -8.34
N ASP A 38 22.53 -9.71 -7.89
CA ASP A 38 22.94 -10.08 -6.54
C ASP A 38 22.27 -9.21 -5.47
N LEU A 39 22.05 -7.92 -5.78
CA LEU A 39 21.28 -7.04 -4.92
C LEU A 39 19.81 -7.49 -4.83
N ALA A 40 19.18 -7.82 -5.95
CA ALA A 40 17.82 -8.36 -5.96
C ALA A 40 17.73 -9.65 -5.13
N TRP A 41 18.72 -10.53 -5.25
CA TRP A 41 18.81 -11.74 -4.44
C TRP A 41 19.02 -11.47 -2.95
N SER A 42 19.77 -10.43 -2.57
CA SER A 42 19.90 -10.05 -1.16
C SER A 42 18.57 -9.58 -0.56
N TRP A 43 17.69 -8.94 -1.34
CA TRP A 43 16.36 -8.55 -0.88
C TRP A 43 15.42 -9.73 -0.65
N THR A 44 15.73 -10.90 -1.23
CA THR A 44 15.06 -12.17 -0.94
C THR A 44 15.55 -12.83 0.35
N GLY A 45 16.28 -12.12 1.22
CA GLY A 45 16.65 -12.62 2.55
C GLY A 45 17.62 -13.80 2.53
N ASP A 46 18.40 -13.96 1.46
CA ASP A 46 19.48 -14.94 1.41
C ASP A 46 20.50 -14.67 2.52
N HIS A 47 20.59 -15.62 3.46
CA HIS A 47 21.39 -15.53 4.68
C HIS A 47 22.88 -15.28 4.39
N LEU A 48 23.37 -15.72 3.22
CA LEU A 48 24.76 -15.47 2.79
C LEU A 48 25.07 -13.98 2.60
N PHE A 49 24.07 -13.17 2.25
CA PHE A 49 24.21 -11.72 2.08
C PHE A 49 24.00 -10.97 3.41
N LEU A 50 23.06 -11.43 4.23
CA LEU A 50 22.86 -10.90 5.60
C LEU A 50 24.13 -11.06 6.45
N ALA A 51 24.80 -12.21 6.36
CA ALA A 51 26.04 -12.49 7.08
C ALA A 51 27.24 -11.63 6.65
N ARG A 52 27.22 -11.06 5.43
CA ARG A 52 28.31 -10.18 4.94
C ARG A 52 28.13 -8.72 5.33
N GLY A 53 26.96 -8.31 5.85
CA GLY A 53 26.71 -6.95 6.33
C GLY A 53 26.91 -5.85 5.28
N ARG A 54 26.79 -6.17 3.98
CA ARG A 54 27.15 -5.24 2.88
C ARG A 54 26.01 -4.35 2.39
N THR A 55 24.76 -4.69 2.69
CA THR A 55 23.57 -3.98 2.18
C THR A 55 22.81 -3.32 3.31
N ALA A 56 22.37 -2.08 3.09
CA ALA A 56 21.53 -1.34 4.02
C ALA A 56 20.02 -1.54 3.73
N THR A 57 19.68 -1.80 2.46
CA THR A 57 18.32 -1.85 1.93
C THR A 57 17.73 -3.25 1.94
N SER A 58 16.40 -3.29 2.02
CA SER A 58 15.54 -4.46 1.92
C SER A 58 14.58 -4.32 0.73
N PHE A 59 13.75 -5.33 0.47
CA PHE A 59 12.72 -5.26 -0.58
C PHE A 59 11.70 -4.12 -0.38
N LEU A 60 11.57 -3.60 0.85
CA LEU A 60 10.69 -2.49 1.17
C LEU A 60 11.17 -1.19 0.54
N ASP A 61 12.48 -0.98 0.37
CA ASP A 61 13.04 0.24 -0.19
C ASP A 61 12.67 0.44 -1.67
N PRO A 62 12.85 -0.54 -2.59
CA PRO A 62 12.36 -0.40 -3.96
C PRO A 62 10.83 -0.32 -4.03
N LEU A 63 10.10 -1.01 -3.13
CA LEU A 63 8.64 -0.88 -3.06
C LEU A 63 8.21 0.54 -2.67
N LEU A 64 8.82 1.12 -1.64
CA LEU A 64 8.56 2.48 -1.18
C LEU A 64 8.96 3.52 -2.24
N LEU A 65 10.03 3.28 -3.00
CA LEU A 65 10.40 4.09 -4.16
C LEU A 65 9.26 4.09 -5.19
N VAL A 66 8.78 2.91 -5.61
CA VAL A 66 7.69 2.79 -6.59
C VAL A 66 6.42 3.45 -6.10
N VAL A 67 6.01 3.18 -4.85
CA VAL A 67 4.84 3.78 -4.23
C VAL A 67 4.96 5.31 -4.19
N SER A 68 6.12 5.84 -3.80
CA SER A 68 6.37 7.28 -3.74
C SER A 68 6.27 7.93 -5.12
N VAL A 69 6.86 7.33 -6.16
CA VAL A 69 6.76 7.81 -7.54
C VAL A 69 5.32 7.78 -8.04
N VAL A 70 4.60 6.67 -7.84
CA VAL A 70 3.20 6.54 -8.25
C VAL A 70 2.32 7.56 -7.53
N THR A 71 2.53 7.78 -6.23
CA THR A 71 1.80 8.78 -5.45
C THR A 71 2.13 10.20 -5.91
N ALA A 72 3.39 10.51 -6.25
CA ALA A 72 3.77 11.79 -6.83
C ALA A 72 3.03 12.04 -8.16
N VAL A 73 3.03 11.06 -9.07
CA VAL A 73 2.30 11.12 -10.34
C VAL A 73 0.79 11.28 -10.11
N ALA A 74 0.22 10.53 -9.16
CA ALA A 74 -1.19 10.65 -8.79
C ALA A 74 -1.52 12.05 -8.24
N ALA A 75 -0.65 12.63 -7.41
CA ALA A 75 -0.76 13.98 -6.91
C ALA A 75 -0.75 15.01 -8.04
N LEU A 76 0.13 14.87 -9.03
CA LEU A 76 0.23 15.76 -10.19
C LEU A 76 -0.94 15.61 -11.18
N ARG A 77 -1.52 14.41 -11.32
CA ARG A 77 -2.59 14.13 -12.29
C ARG A 77 -4.01 14.24 -11.73
N SER A 78 -4.21 14.02 -10.43
CA SER A 78 -5.55 13.94 -9.82
C SER A 78 -5.77 14.93 -8.69
N ARG A 79 -6.98 15.51 -8.64
CA ARG A 79 -7.44 16.37 -7.51
C ARG A 79 -7.79 15.55 -6.26
N HIS A 80 -7.90 14.23 -6.38
CA HIS A 80 -8.30 13.33 -5.29
C HIS A 80 -7.13 12.57 -4.67
N ALA A 81 -5.90 13.08 -4.83
CA ALA A 81 -4.69 12.41 -4.34
C ALA A 81 -4.51 12.45 -2.81
N ALA A 82 -5.39 13.13 -2.05
CA ALA A 82 -5.29 13.24 -0.60
C ALA A 82 -5.13 11.87 0.09
N SER A 83 -5.95 10.88 -0.29
CA SER A 83 -5.89 9.54 0.31
C SER A 83 -4.61 8.80 -0.05
N ALA A 84 -4.05 9.02 -1.24
CA ALA A 84 -2.79 8.40 -1.64
C ALA A 84 -1.61 9.01 -0.87
N LEU A 85 -1.60 10.34 -0.71
CA LEU A 85 -0.60 11.06 0.10
C LEU A 85 -0.65 10.62 1.57
N VAL A 86 -1.85 10.55 2.17
CA VAL A 86 -2.03 10.08 3.55
C VAL A 86 -1.61 8.62 3.70
N ALA A 87 -2.05 7.73 2.80
CA ALA A 87 -1.71 6.31 2.88
C ALA A 87 -0.20 6.08 2.75
N THR A 88 0.44 6.74 1.78
CA THR A 88 1.90 6.67 1.58
C THR A 88 2.62 7.22 2.79
N GLY A 89 2.27 8.42 3.26
CA GLY A 89 2.89 9.02 4.45
C GLY A 89 2.71 8.18 5.71
N ALA A 90 1.52 7.64 5.95
CA ALA A 90 1.26 6.80 7.13
C ALA A 90 2.07 5.49 7.10
N VAL A 91 2.16 4.83 5.94
CA VAL A 91 2.94 3.60 5.80
C VAL A 91 4.44 3.87 5.91
N THR A 92 4.95 4.94 5.29
CA THR A 92 6.35 5.35 5.45
C THR A 92 6.67 5.69 6.89
N LEU A 93 5.81 6.44 7.59
CA LEU A 93 5.97 6.72 9.03
C LEU A 93 6.08 5.43 9.84
N ALA A 94 5.14 4.51 9.64
CA ALA A 94 5.10 3.26 10.39
C ALA A 94 6.36 2.41 10.14
N LEU A 95 6.77 2.26 8.88
CA LEU A 95 7.92 1.43 8.49
C LEU A 95 9.26 2.02 8.95
N ARG A 96 9.37 3.35 9.03
CA ARG A 96 10.63 4.02 9.39
C ARG A 96 10.74 4.40 10.86
N LEU A 97 9.66 4.24 11.65
CA LEU A 97 9.67 4.50 13.08
C LEU A 97 10.74 3.70 13.84
N PRO A 98 10.96 2.39 13.56
CA PRO A 98 12.02 1.62 14.22
C PRO A 98 13.43 2.14 13.93
N GLY A 99 13.62 2.89 12.84
CA GLY A 99 14.90 3.52 12.51
C GLY A 99 15.37 4.55 13.55
N LEU A 100 14.47 5.02 14.42
CA LEU A 100 14.82 5.85 15.59
C LEU A 100 15.58 5.08 16.67
N TRP A 101 15.47 3.76 16.68
CA TRP A 101 16.09 2.88 17.66
C TRP A 101 17.37 2.23 17.09
N ALA A 102 17.68 2.49 15.81
CA ALA A 102 18.80 1.89 15.11
C ALA A 102 20.16 2.44 15.61
N PRO A 103 21.16 1.58 15.84
CA PRO A 103 22.50 2.03 16.17
C PRO A 103 23.18 2.62 14.93
N GLY A 104 23.48 3.92 14.94
CA GLY A 104 24.28 4.59 13.92
C GLY A 104 23.72 5.94 13.44
N SER A 105 24.56 6.97 13.41
CA SER A 105 24.16 8.35 13.09
C SER A 105 23.60 8.51 11.67
N GLY A 106 24.17 7.82 10.67
CA GLY A 106 23.72 7.94 9.27
C GLY A 106 22.32 7.36 9.01
N VAL A 107 22.02 6.22 9.64
CA VAL A 107 20.70 5.57 9.56
C VAL A 107 19.67 6.39 10.33
N LEU A 108 20.03 6.91 11.50
CA LEU A 108 19.17 7.77 12.30
C LEU A 108 18.79 9.06 11.55
N ILE A 109 19.76 9.74 10.94
CA ILE A 109 19.52 10.96 10.14
C ILE A 109 18.59 10.66 8.97
N THR A 110 18.83 9.55 8.26
CA THR A 110 17.98 9.12 7.14
C THR A 110 16.55 8.86 7.62
N SER A 111 16.39 8.12 8.72
CA SER A 111 15.09 7.77 9.30
C SER A 111 14.35 9.01 9.76
N LEU A 112 15.02 9.95 10.45
CA LEU A 112 14.44 11.22 10.85
C LEU A 112 13.96 12.05 9.64
N LEU A 113 14.78 12.10 8.59
CA LEU A 113 14.41 12.84 7.38
C LEU A 113 13.19 12.20 6.69
N GLU A 114 13.17 10.88 6.54
CA GLU A 114 12.03 10.15 5.99
C GLU A 114 10.77 10.33 6.84
N LEU A 115 10.89 10.32 8.18
CA LEU A 115 9.79 10.59 9.10
C LEU A 115 9.25 12.01 8.93
N VAL A 116 10.12 13.03 8.82
CA VAL A 116 9.72 14.42 8.58
C VAL A 116 9.02 14.57 7.23
N LEU A 117 9.55 13.95 6.18
CA LEU A 117 8.93 13.97 4.85
C LEU A 117 7.55 13.29 4.86
N ALA A 118 7.44 12.14 5.52
CA ALA A 118 6.21 11.38 5.63
C ALA A 118 5.15 12.09 6.49
N ALA A 119 5.55 12.72 7.60
CA ALA A 119 4.69 13.60 8.38
C ALA A 119 4.24 14.81 7.54
N GLY A 120 5.14 15.39 6.75
CA GLY A 120 4.83 16.43 5.78
C GLY A 120 3.78 16.01 4.76
N LEU A 121 3.81 14.75 4.27
CA LEU A 121 2.78 14.21 3.37
C LEU A 121 1.40 14.18 4.04
N VAL A 122 1.32 13.72 5.28
CA VAL A 122 0.06 13.68 6.03
C VAL A 122 -0.44 15.10 6.30
N ALA A 123 0.44 16.00 6.74
CA ALA A 123 0.12 17.40 7.02
C ALA A 123 -0.34 18.15 5.76
N THR A 124 0.36 18.01 4.63
CA THR A 124 -0.03 18.63 3.35
C THR A 124 -1.37 18.09 2.84
N ALA A 125 -1.61 16.79 3.00
CA ALA A 125 -2.88 16.19 2.63
C ALA A 125 -4.03 16.57 3.58
N ALA A 126 -3.74 16.95 4.84
CA ALA A 126 -4.72 17.44 5.81
C ALA A 126 -5.02 18.94 5.62
N ALA A 127 -3.98 19.78 5.56
CA ALA A 127 -4.10 21.23 5.33
C ALA A 127 -4.62 21.56 3.92
N GLY A 128 -4.33 20.71 2.94
CA GLY A 128 -4.80 20.87 1.57
C GLY A 128 -6.25 20.46 1.34
N ARG A 129 -6.96 19.91 2.33
CA ARG A 129 -8.35 19.46 2.18
C ARG A 129 -9.27 20.64 1.95
N ARG A 130 -10.01 20.62 0.84
CA ARG A 130 -11.17 21.47 0.66
C ARG A 130 -12.45 20.63 0.57
N PRO A 131 -13.57 21.09 1.17
CA PRO A 131 -14.88 20.54 0.88
C PRO A 131 -15.17 20.68 -0.61
N ALA A 132 -15.89 19.71 -1.19
CA ALA A 132 -16.37 19.84 -2.56
C ALA A 132 -17.59 20.77 -2.53
N ASP A 133 -17.36 22.08 -2.61
CA ASP A 133 -18.41 23.10 -2.42
C ASP A 133 -19.28 23.31 -3.66
N ARG A 134 -18.89 22.75 -4.81
CA ARG A 134 -19.62 22.97 -6.07
C ARG A 134 -20.37 21.70 -6.51
N PRO A 135 -21.66 21.80 -6.87
CA PRO A 135 -22.44 20.68 -7.44
C PRO A 135 -21.83 20.07 -8.71
N SER A 136 -21.01 20.85 -9.44
CA SER A 136 -20.28 20.42 -10.64
C SER A 136 -18.95 19.71 -10.35
N GLU A 137 -18.50 19.66 -9.09
CA GLU A 137 -17.24 19.02 -8.72
C GLU A 137 -17.44 17.51 -8.58
N GLN A 138 -16.91 16.76 -9.55
CA GLN A 138 -17.05 15.31 -9.61
C GLN A 138 -16.38 14.67 -8.38
N LEU A 139 -17.15 13.96 -7.58
CA LEU A 139 -16.63 13.24 -6.42
C LEU A 139 -15.85 11.98 -6.84
N PRO A 140 -14.88 11.52 -6.03
CA PRO A 140 -14.22 10.23 -6.26
C PRO A 140 -15.26 9.12 -6.40
N SER A 141 -15.16 8.35 -7.48
CA SER A 141 -16.06 7.23 -7.72
C SER A 141 -15.87 6.14 -6.66
N ARG A 142 -17.00 5.56 -6.21
CA ARG A 142 -16.95 4.46 -5.26
C ARG A 142 -16.59 3.16 -5.99
N PRO A 143 -15.79 2.27 -5.37
CA PRO A 143 -15.56 0.94 -5.92
C PRO A 143 -16.89 0.20 -6.16
N ARG A 144 -16.96 -0.62 -7.22
CA ARG A 144 -18.12 -1.51 -7.45
C ARG A 144 -18.18 -2.55 -6.33
N THR A 145 -19.38 -2.96 -5.93
CA THR A 145 -19.59 -3.86 -4.79
C THR A 145 -18.80 -5.16 -4.92
N GLY A 146 -18.91 -5.86 -6.07
CA GLY A 146 -18.20 -7.12 -6.30
C GLY A 146 -16.67 -7.00 -6.13
N PRO A 147 -15.99 -6.14 -6.91
CA PRO A 147 -14.55 -5.91 -6.77
C PRO A 147 -14.12 -5.44 -5.38
N ALA A 148 -14.93 -4.61 -4.70
CA ALA A 148 -14.62 -4.15 -3.34
C ALA A 148 -14.64 -5.31 -2.33
N VAL A 149 -15.67 -6.15 -2.38
CA VAL A 149 -15.80 -7.29 -1.46
C VAL A 149 -14.69 -8.31 -1.73
N ALA A 150 -14.43 -8.65 -3.00
CA ALA A 150 -13.37 -9.58 -3.37
C ALA A 150 -11.99 -9.09 -2.91
N ALA A 151 -11.67 -7.81 -3.14
CA ALA A 151 -10.42 -7.22 -2.64
C ALA A 151 -10.37 -7.21 -1.11
N GLY A 152 -11.49 -6.92 -0.43
CA GLY A 152 -11.59 -6.96 1.02
C GLY A 152 -11.33 -8.35 1.59
N VAL A 153 -11.87 -9.40 0.98
CA VAL A 153 -11.67 -10.80 1.40
C VAL A 153 -10.20 -11.21 1.21
N LEU A 154 -9.59 -10.90 0.07
CA LEU A 154 -8.18 -11.22 -0.18
C LEU A 154 -7.26 -10.52 0.82
N LEU A 155 -7.51 -9.24 1.11
CA LEU A 155 -6.73 -8.49 2.10
C LEU A 155 -6.96 -9.01 3.53
N ALA A 156 -8.18 -9.38 3.90
CA ALA A 156 -8.48 -9.98 5.19
C ALA A 156 -7.78 -11.34 5.36
N ALA A 157 -7.76 -12.17 4.32
CA ALA A 157 -7.02 -13.43 4.31
C ALA A 157 -5.49 -13.19 4.43
N GLY A 158 -4.94 -12.17 3.76
CA GLY A 158 -3.55 -11.77 3.94
C GLY A 158 -3.23 -11.32 5.37
N ALA A 159 -4.10 -10.52 5.99
CA ALA A 159 -3.95 -10.12 7.39
C ALA A 159 -3.96 -11.33 8.33
N LEU A 160 -4.91 -12.26 8.11
CA LEU A 160 -5.01 -13.49 8.89
C LEU A 160 -3.77 -14.37 8.74
N ALA A 161 -3.25 -14.54 7.53
CA ALA A 161 -2.03 -15.30 7.28
C ALA A 161 -0.84 -14.73 8.07
N VAL A 162 -0.66 -13.40 8.05
CA VAL A 162 0.40 -12.74 8.84
C VAL A 162 0.22 -12.98 10.34
N VAL A 163 -1.00 -12.86 10.87
CA VAL A 163 -1.29 -13.14 12.30
C VAL A 163 -0.98 -14.60 12.66
N LEU A 164 -1.35 -15.55 11.81
CA LEU A 164 -1.09 -16.97 12.04
C LEU A 164 0.40 -17.29 12.02
N TRP A 165 1.17 -16.67 11.12
CA TRP A 165 2.63 -16.80 11.10
C TRP A 165 3.27 -16.22 12.35
N GLU A 166 2.85 -15.05 12.82
CA GLU A 166 3.38 -14.49 14.07
C GLU A 166 2.97 -15.33 15.29
N ALA A 167 1.77 -15.92 15.31
CA ALA A 167 1.36 -16.85 16.36
C ALA A 167 2.20 -18.13 16.35
N TYR A 168 2.51 -18.67 15.16
CA TYR A 168 3.42 -19.80 15.00
C TYR A 168 4.82 -19.48 15.54
N TRP A 169 5.40 -18.36 15.13
CA TRP A 169 6.73 -17.94 15.60
C TRP A 169 6.78 -17.65 17.10
N ALA A 170 5.70 -17.12 17.69
CA ALA A 170 5.62 -16.87 19.12
C ALA A 170 5.64 -18.15 19.96
N VAL A 171 5.23 -19.29 19.39
CA VAL A 171 5.29 -20.61 20.04
C VAL A 171 6.64 -21.28 19.81
N GLU A 172 7.22 -21.12 18.62
CA GLU A 172 8.45 -21.81 18.23
C GLU A 172 9.72 -21.13 18.77
N LEU A 173 9.71 -19.80 18.91
CA LEU A 173 10.89 -19.03 19.30
C LEU A 173 10.95 -18.78 20.81
N PRO A 174 12.16 -18.68 21.39
CA PRO A 174 12.34 -18.21 22.76
C PRO A 174 11.66 -16.84 22.98
N PRO A 175 11.10 -16.57 24.17
CA PRO A 175 10.35 -15.34 24.43
C PRO A 175 11.20 -14.08 24.22
N GLU A 176 12.51 -14.15 24.48
CA GLU A 176 13.44 -13.04 24.24
C GLU A 176 13.57 -12.73 22.74
N THR A 177 13.69 -13.77 21.91
CA THR A 177 13.73 -13.62 20.44
C THR A 177 12.40 -13.10 19.90
N THR A 178 11.28 -13.55 20.46
CA THR A 178 9.95 -13.07 20.08
C THR A 178 9.81 -11.57 20.35
N VAL A 179 10.24 -11.08 21.52
CA VAL A 179 10.22 -9.63 21.83
C VAL A 179 11.17 -8.85 20.93
N ASP A 180 12.38 -9.35 20.72
CA ASP A 180 13.40 -8.70 19.87
C ASP A 180 12.93 -8.55 18.42
N ARG A 181 12.05 -9.43 17.92
CA ARG A 181 11.44 -9.30 16.58
C ARG A 181 10.55 -8.07 16.44
N PHE A 182 9.95 -7.56 17.51
CA PHE A 182 9.09 -6.37 17.48
C PHE A 182 9.86 -5.08 17.80
N VAL A 183 10.79 -5.14 18.75
CA VAL A 183 11.46 -3.95 19.27
C VAL A 183 12.83 -3.72 18.60
N GLY A 184 13.38 -4.72 17.92
CA GLY A 184 14.73 -4.66 17.37
C GLY A 184 15.76 -4.84 18.48
N GLY A 185 16.18 -6.09 18.68
CA GLY A 185 17.19 -6.46 19.69
C GLY A 185 18.35 -7.26 19.10
N ARG A 186 19.31 -7.63 19.97
CA ARG A 186 20.58 -8.25 19.55
C ARG A 186 20.40 -9.65 18.97
N SER A 187 19.28 -10.32 19.24
CA SER A 187 19.01 -11.67 18.74
C SER A 187 18.46 -11.71 17.30
N VAL A 188 18.13 -10.55 16.72
CA VAL A 188 17.57 -10.46 15.36
C VAL A 188 18.50 -9.63 14.48
N PHE A 189 19.02 -10.24 13.42
CA PHE A 189 19.78 -9.52 12.39
C PHE A 189 18.81 -8.75 11.49
N THR A 190 18.80 -7.43 11.61
CA THR A 190 18.05 -6.53 10.73
C THR A 190 19.00 -5.74 9.85
N LEU A 191 18.63 -5.57 8.58
CA LEU A 191 19.30 -4.63 7.69
C LEU A 191 19.12 -3.21 8.25
N PRO A 192 20.12 -2.33 8.12
CA PRO A 192 20.10 -0.98 8.70
C PRO A 192 18.82 -0.16 8.44
N LEU A 193 18.20 -0.26 7.27
CA LEU A 193 16.96 0.47 6.94
C LEU A 193 15.69 -0.37 7.05
N ALA A 194 15.82 -1.67 7.32
CA ALA A 194 14.67 -2.56 7.44
C ALA A 194 14.06 -2.46 8.84
N PRO A 195 12.72 -2.38 8.96
CA PRO A 195 12.07 -2.54 10.25
C PRO A 195 12.31 -3.96 10.79
N PRO A 196 12.25 -4.14 12.13
CA PRO A 196 12.19 -5.46 12.73
C PRO A 196 11.04 -6.30 12.13
N PRO A 197 11.22 -7.62 11.95
CA PRO A 197 10.27 -8.45 11.22
C PRO A 197 8.88 -8.51 11.89
N GLY A 198 8.82 -8.60 13.22
CA GLY A 198 7.54 -8.56 13.95
C GLY A 198 6.86 -7.19 13.85
N TRP A 199 7.63 -6.11 13.83
CA TRP A 199 7.09 -4.75 13.59
C TRP A 199 6.50 -4.62 12.19
N LEU A 200 7.19 -5.16 11.17
CA LEU A 200 6.65 -5.23 9.82
C LEU A 200 5.33 -6.00 9.78
N SER A 201 5.24 -7.15 10.45
CA SER A 201 4.01 -7.92 10.55
C SER A 201 2.85 -7.11 11.15
N VAL A 202 3.09 -6.35 12.22
CA VAL A 202 2.08 -5.43 12.79
C VAL A 202 1.60 -4.40 11.77
N ILE A 203 2.52 -3.81 11.01
CA ILE A 203 2.18 -2.83 9.96
C ILE A 203 1.36 -3.48 8.86
N LEU A 204 1.75 -4.67 8.40
CA LEU A 204 1.03 -5.39 7.35
C LEU A 204 -0.39 -5.75 7.81
N VAL A 205 -0.56 -6.25 9.03
CA VAL A 205 -1.88 -6.52 9.62
C VAL A 205 -2.72 -5.25 9.70
N ALA A 206 -2.15 -4.14 10.17
CA ALA A 206 -2.86 -2.87 10.23
C ALA A 206 -3.24 -2.35 8.84
N LEU A 207 -2.32 -2.41 7.86
CA LEU A 207 -2.55 -1.97 6.48
C LEU A 207 -3.61 -2.83 5.79
N TYR A 208 -3.49 -4.16 5.86
CA TYR A 208 -4.41 -5.10 5.24
C TYR A 208 -5.79 -5.05 5.91
N GLY A 209 -5.83 -5.00 7.24
CA GLY A 209 -7.07 -4.90 8.01
C GLY A 209 -7.82 -3.59 7.76
N THR A 210 -7.12 -2.45 7.78
CA THR A 210 -7.76 -1.15 7.47
C THR A 210 -8.21 -1.07 6.02
N ALA A 211 -7.43 -1.59 5.08
CA ALA A 211 -7.82 -1.66 3.68
C ALA A 211 -9.03 -2.59 3.47
N ALA A 212 -9.06 -3.77 4.08
CA ALA A 212 -10.19 -4.70 4.04
C ALA A 212 -11.46 -4.08 4.63
N GLY A 213 -11.39 -3.51 5.84
CA GLY A 213 -12.50 -2.81 6.47
C GLY A 213 -13.02 -1.65 5.61
N SER A 214 -12.12 -0.88 5.01
CA SER A 214 -12.49 0.21 4.10
C SER A 214 -13.16 -0.29 2.81
N ALA A 215 -12.78 -1.47 2.32
CA ALA A 215 -13.35 -2.10 1.14
C ALA A 215 -14.77 -2.62 1.44
N PHE A 216 -14.97 -3.29 2.57
CA PHE A 216 -16.30 -3.73 3.03
C PHE A 216 -17.23 -2.54 3.30
N ALA A 217 -16.72 -1.46 3.92
CA ALA A 217 -17.46 -0.22 4.12
C ALA A 217 -17.68 0.58 2.83
N ARG A 218 -17.05 0.19 1.71
CA ARG A 218 -17.05 0.92 0.42
C ARG A 218 -16.65 2.40 0.60
N ALA A 219 -15.68 2.64 1.48
CA ALA A 219 -15.18 3.97 1.78
C ALA A 219 -14.51 4.59 0.55
N ARG A 220 -14.74 5.89 0.31
CA ARG A 220 -14.14 6.61 -0.83
C ARG A 220 -12.61 6.62 -0.80
N HIS A 221 -12.03 6.58 0.39
CA HIS A 221 -10.58 6.53 0.61
C HIS A 221 -9.99 5.12 0.51
N GLY A 222 -10.85 4.07 0.50
CA GLY A 222 -10.43 2.68 0.55
C GLY A 222 -9.67 2.22 -0.69
N ARG A 223 -9.83 2.90 -1.82
CA ARG A 223 -9.07 2.58 -3.04
C ARG A 223 -7.56 2.81 -2.88
N SER A 224 -7.14 3.93 -2.29
CA SER A 224 -5.71 4.23 -2.13
C SER A 224 -5.05 3.26 -1.14
N PHE A 225 -5.71 3.01 0.00
CA PHE A 225 -5.23 2.03 0.98
C PHE A 225 -5.23 0.62 0.42
N GLY A 226 -6.27 0.21 -0.32
CA GLY A 226 -6.33 -1.11 -0.95
C GLY A 226 -5.31 -1.32 -2.05
N LEU A 227 -5.02 -0.30 -2.88
CA LEU A 227 -3.94 -0.40 -3.88
C LEU A 227 -2.56 -0.49 -3.22
N LEU A 228 -2.34 0.28 -2.14
CA LEU A 228 -1.10 0.20 -1.38
C LEU A 228 -0.95 -1.17 -0.72
N ALA A 229 -1.98 -1.65 -0.02
CA ALA A 229 -2.03 -2.97 0.58
C ALA A 229 -1.80 -4.09 -0.45
N GLY A 230 -2.45 -4.01 -1.63
CA GLY A 230 -2.26 -4.98 -2.71
C GLY A 230 -0.83 -4.97 -3.26
N ALA A 231 -0.18 -3.81 -3.32
CA ALA A 231 1.23 -3.71 -3.74
C ALA A 231 2.18 -4.35 -2.73
N PHE A 232 1.95 -4.14 -1.43
CA PHE A 232 2.70 -4.81 -0.36
C PHE A 232 2.50 -6.33 -0.40
N LEU A 233 1.25 -6.78 -0.53
CA LEU A 233 0.93 -8.21 -0.60
C LEU A 233 1.57 -8.88 -1.82
N ALA A 234 1.53 -8.23 -2.99
CA ALA A 234 2.15 -8.74 -4.21
C ALA A 234 3.68 -8.76 -4.10
N ALA A 235 4.29 -7.71 -3.54
CA ALA A 235 5.74 -7.62 -3.39
C ALA A 235 6.28 -8.66 -2.40
N ASP A 236 5.62 -8.83 -1.26
CA ASP A 236 5.95 -9.85 -0.27
C ASP A 236 5.86 -11.26 -0.89
N GLY A 237 4.72 -11.57 -1.53
CA GLY A 237 4.54 -12.85 -2.21
C GLY A 237 5.52 -13.08 -3.36
N LEU A 238 5.92 -12.03 -4.09
CA LEU A 238 6.95 -12.12 -5.14
C LEU A 238 8.31 -12.50 -4.55
N ILE A 239 8.71 -11.84 -3.46
CA ILE A 239 9.99 -12.08 -2.79
C ILE A 239 10.04 -13.50 -2.24
N GLU A 240 8.99 -13.95 -1.56
CA GLU A 240 8.91 -15.31 -1.05
C GLU A 240 8.84 -16.35 -2.17
N SER A 241 8.10 -16.09 -3.25
CA SER A 241 8.08 -16.98 -4.43
C SER A 241 9.47 -17.08 -5.08
N ALA A 242 10.23 -15.98 -5.15
CA ALA A 242 11.59 -15.99 -5.66
C ALA A 242 12.52 -16.85 -4.78
N ARG A 243 12.36 -16.82 -3.44
CA ARG A 243 13.08 -17.74 -2.54
C ARG A 243 12.72 -19.20 -2.82
N VAL A 244 11.43 -19.51 -2.93
CA VAL A 244 10.93 -20.87 -3.20
C VAL A 244 11.53 -21.44 -4.49
N VAL A 245 11.59 -20.64 -5.55
CA VAL A 245 12.21 -21.02 -6.83
C VAL A 245 13.71 -21.20 -6.67
N ARG A 246 14.39 -20.26 -6.00
CA ARG A 246 15.85 -20.29 -5.83
C ARG A 246 16.32 -21.52 -5.06
N PHE A 247 15.62 -21.89 -3.99
CA PHE A 247 15.95 -23.05 -3.17
C PHE A 247 15.35 -24.35 -3.70
N SER A 248 14.73 -24.34 -4.88
CA SER A 248 14.17 -25.54 -5.52
C SER A 248 13.23 -26.34 -4.60
N LEU A 249 12.35 -25.64 -3.89
CA LEU A 249 11.42 -26.28 -2.95
C LEU A 249 10.23 -26.95 -3.66
N ILE A 250 9.90 -26.54 -4.89
CA ILE A 250 8.73 -27.04 -5.63
C ILE A 250 8.84 -28.54 -5.98
N PRO A 251 9.96 -29.05 -6.52
CA PRO A 251 10.08 -30.48 -6.83
C PRO A 251 9.95 -31.41 -5.61
N HIS A 252 10.24 -30.90 -4.41
CA HIS A 252 10.25 -31.68 -3.16
C HIS A 252 9.07 -31.33 -2.25
N ILE A 253 8.01 -30.68 -2.78
CA ILE A 253 6.94 -30.13 -1.94
C ILE A 253 6.21 -31.18 -1.09
N ALA A 254 6.16 -32.43 -1.55
CA ALA A 254 5.56 -33.55 -0.81
C ALA A 254 6.48 -34.11 0.29
N GLU A 255 7.77 -33.80 0.24
CA GLU A 255 8.82 -34.33 1.12
C GLU A 255 9.22 -33.32 2.20
N ILE A 256 8.92 -32.02 2.02
CA ILE A 256 9.21 -30.96 2.98
C ILE A 256 8.19 -30.91 4.14
N SER A 257 8.56 -30.22 5.21
CA SER A 257 7.71 -30.03 6.39
C SER A 257 6.39 -29.34 6.06
N THR A 258 5.32 -29.62 6.82
CA THR A 258 4.02 -28.96 6.65
C THR A 258 4.12 -27.44 6.77
N ALA A 259 5.00 -26.94 7.64
CA ALA A 259 5.26 -25.51 7.77
C ALA A 259 5.82 -24.92 6.47
N GLU A 260 6.78 -25.58 5.83
CA GLU A 260 7.32 -25.12 4.53
C GLU A 260 6.27 -25.17 3.42
N GLN A 261 5.42 -26.21 3.38
CA GLN A 261 4.30 -26.26 2.43
C GLN A 261 3.35 -25.07 2.60
N MET A 262 3.00 -24.72 3.85
CA MET A 262 2.18 -23.54 4.15
C MET A 262 2.89 -22.24 3.77
N HIS A 263 4.21 -22.18 3.90
CA HIS A 263 5.00 -21.02 3.47
C HIS A 263 4.93 -20.83 1.95
N VAL A 264 5.09 -21.90 1.16
CA VAL A 264 4.91 -21.86 -0.30
C VAL A 264 3.50 -21.41 -0.67
N LEU A 265 2.48 -21.95 -0.01
CA LEU A 265 1.08 -21.58 -0.28
C LEU A 265 0.82 -20.10 0.04
N THR A 266 1.36 -19.60 1.16
CA THR A 266 1.24 -18.19 1.55
C THR A 266 1.94 -17.27 0.56
N ALA A 267 3.12 -17.65 0.05
CA ALA A 267 3.87 -16.88 -0.95
C ALA A 267 3.09 -16.76 -2.27
N VAL A 268 2.56 -17.89 -2.76
CA VAL A 268 1.71 -17.94 -3.98
C VAL A 268 0.44 -17.11 -3.78
N PHE A 269 -0.21 -17.25 -2.63
CA PHE A 269 -1.38 -16.45 -2.27
C PHE A 269 -1.06 -14.96 -2.24
N GLY A 270 0.05 -14.55 -1.62
CA GLY A 270 0.47 -13.14 -1.57
C GLY A 270 0.67 -12.56 -2.96
N LEU A 271 1.37 -13.29 -3.84
CA LEU A 271 1.65 -12.83 -5.20
C LEU A 271 0.37 -12.65 -6.01
N PHE A 272 -0.41 -13.71 -6.17
CA PHE A 272 -1.60 -13.68 -7.02
C PHE A 272 -2.75 -12.89 -6.37
N GLY A 273 -2.90 -13.00 -5.05
CA GLY A 273 -3.87 -12.23 -4.28
C GLY A 273 -3.59 -10.73 -4.34
N GLY A 274 -2.34 -10.31 -4.19
CA GLY A 274 -1.92 -8.92 -4.34
C GLY A 274 -2.17 -8.38 -5.75
N ILE A 275 -1.80 -9.13 -6.80
CA ILE A 275 -2.09 -8.76 -8.20
C ILE A 275 -3.60 -8.65 -8.44
N ALA A 276 -4.38 -9.60 -7.93
CA ALA A 276 -5.84 -9.55 -8.04
C ALA A 276 -6.42 -8.31 -7.34
N VAL A 277 -5.98 -7.97 -6.13
CA VAL A 277 -6.39 -6.74 -5.43
C VAL A 277 -6.07 -5.51 -6.27
N LEU A 278 -4.86 -5.42 -6.83
CA LEU A 278 -4.46 -4.32 -7.71
C LEU A 278 -5.39 -4.22 -8.93
N ALA A 279 -5.66 -5.34 -9.62
CA ALA A 279 -6.54 -5.37 -10.78
C ALA A 279 -7.99 -4.97 -10.45
N LEU A 280 -8.55 -5.52 -9.35
CA LEU A 280 -9.90 -5.24 -8.89
C LEU A 280 -10.10 -3.76 -8.52
N LEU A 281 -9.07 -3.12 -7.95
CA LEU A 281 -9.10 -1.72 -7.51
C LEU A 281 -8.54 -0.73 -8.54
N ALA A 282 -7.92 -1.20 -9.63
CA ALA A 282 -7.45 -0.36 -10.74
C ALA A 282 -8.61 0.20 -11.60
N GLY A 283 -9.76 -0.46 -11.60
CA GLY A 283 -10.94 -0.05 -12.38
C GLY A 283 -11.51 1.32 -12.00
N ARG A 284 -12.13 2.02 -12.97
CA ARG A 284 -12.94 3.22 -12.68
C ARG A 284 -14.20 2.79 -11.91
N GLY A 285 -14.41 3.40 -10.74
CA GLY A 285 -15.59 3.15 -9.90
C GLY A 285 -16.91 3.57 -10.56
N VAL A 286 -18.04 3.26 -9.91
CA VAL A 286 -19.37 3.61 -10.40
C VAL A 286 -19.50 5.15 -10.44
N PRO A 287 -19.89 5.75 -11.60
CA PRO A 287 -20.23 7.17 -11.65
C PRO A 287 -21.35 7.44 -10.65
N VAL A 288 -21.17 8.44 -9.79
CA VAL A 288 -22.30 8.91 -8.96
C VAL A 288 -23.28 9.55 -9.95
N ALA A 289 -24.51 9.04 -10.03
CA ALA A 289 -25.58 9.69 -10.77
C ALA A 289 -25.66 11.14 -10.26
N ALA A 290 -25.59 12.11 -11.16
CA ALA A 290 -25.72 13.52 -10.80
C ALA A 290 -27.01 13.67 -9.97
N PRO A 291 -27.02 14.52 -8.91
CA PRO A 291 -28.27 14.90 -8.29
C PRO A 291 -29.19 15.39 -9.41
N VAL A 292 -30.38 14.79 -9.53
CA VAL A 292 -31.42 15.33 -10.40
C VAL A 292 -31.57 16.79 -9.98
N PRO A 293 -31.46 17.77 -10.90
CA PRO A 293 -31.64 19.17 -10.54
C PRO A 293 -32.96 19.27 -9.78
N TYR A 294 -32.93 19.87 -8.59
CA TYR A 294 -34.14 20.22 -7.87
C TYR A 294 -35.08 20.88 -8.88
N ALA A 295 -36.18 20.20 -9.22
CA ALA A 295 -37.29 20.89 -9.86
C ALA A 295 -37.67 22.01 -8.87
N PRO A 296 -37.77 23.27 -9.33
CA PRO A 296 -38.14 24.36 -8.44
C PRO A 296 -39.44 23.97 -7.75
N TYR A 297 -39.43 24.02 -6.41
CA TYR A 297 -40.62 23.84 -5.59
C TYR A 297 -41.61 24.94 -5.99
N GLY A 298 -42.50 24.62 -6.93
CA GLY A 298 -43.69 25.41 -7.20
C GLY A 298 -44.63 25.30 -5.99
N PRO A 299 -45.38 26.36 -5.63
CA PRO A 299 -46.17 26.40 -4.42
C PRO A 299 -47.42 25.50 -4.42
N TYR A 300 -47.55 24.55 -5.35
CA TYR A 300 -48.69 23.64 -5.43
C TYR A 300 -48.25 22.21 -5.76
N GLY A 301 -48.89 21.25 -5.10
CA GLY A 301 -48.49 19.86 -4.95
C GLY A 301 -48.06 19.11 -6.23
N SER A 302 -46.97 18.37 -6.07
CA SER A 302 -46.80 16.98 -6.52
C SER A 302 -47.68 16.53 -7.70
N TYR A 303 -47.21 16.76 -8.92
CA TYR A 303 -47.41 15.86 -10.06
C TYR A 303 -46.07 15.74 -10.79
N GLY A 304 -45.69 14.53 -11.17
CA GLY A 304 -44.46 14.27 -11.94
C GLY A 304 -44.43 15.04 -13.25
N PRO A 305 -43.30 15.00 -13.99
CA PRO A 305 -43.20 15.66 -15.28
C PRO A 305 -44.36 15.20 -16.18
N PRO A 306 -45.09 16.13 -16.83
CA PRO A 306 -46.18 15.76 -17.72
C PRO A 306 -45.66 14.84 -18.83
N PRO A 307 -46.46 13.84 -19.27
CA PRO A 307 -46.09 13.02 -20.41
C PRO A 307 -45.77 13.92 -21.61
N SER A 308 -44.70 13.59 -22.34
CA SER A 308 -44.31 14.30 -23.55
C SER A 308 -45.52 14.41 -24.48
N PRO A 309 -45.86 15.60 -25.01
CA PRO A 309 -46.94 15.72 -25.98
C PRO A 309 -46.65 14.80 -27.17
N PRO A 310 -47.67 14.11 -27.72
CA PRO A 310 -47.49 13.29 -28.90
C PRO A 310 -46.89 14.15 -30.01
N SER A 311 -45.82 13.66 -30.63
CA SER A 311 -45.18 14.35 -31.74
C SER A 311 -46.22 14.60 -32.84
N PRO A 312 -46.32 15.82 -33.38
CA PRO A 312 -47.23 16.08 -34.49
C PRO A 312 -46.84 15.18 -35.66
N PRO A 313 -47.81 14.57 -36.36
CA PRO A 313 -47.52 13.79 -37.55
C PRO A 313 -46.82 14.69 -38.59
N PRO A 314 -45.88 14.14 -39.37
CA PRO A 314 -45.20 14.90 -40.41
C PRO A 314 -46.23 15.47 -41.41
N PRO A 315 -45.97 16.65 -42.00
CA PRO A 315 -46.89 17.24 -42.96
C PRO A 315 -47.11 16.29 -44.16
N GLY A 316 -48.35 15.84 -44.37
CA GLY A 316 -48.75 15.05 -45.54
C GLY A 316 -49.08 13.57 -45.30
N TRP A 317 -49.42 13.16 -44.07
CA TRP A 317 -50.08 11.89 -43.78
C TRP A 317 -51.57 12.11 -43.49
#